data_AF-A0A2P5TR75-F1
#
_entry.id   AF-A0A2P5TR75-F1
#
_cell.length_a   1.000
_cell.length_b   1.000
_cell.length_c   1.000
_cell.angle_alpha   90.00
_cell.angle_beta   90.00
_cell.angle_gamma   90.00
#
_symmetry.space_group_name_H-M   'P 1'
#
loop_
_entity.id
_entity.type
_entity.pdbx_description
1 polymer ?
#
loop_
_entity_poly.entity_id
_entity_poly.type
_entity_poly.pdbx_seq_one_letter_code
_entity_poly.pdbx_strand_id
1 'polypeptide(L)'
;MKSSGFTLIELLAVLVLLGILTAVALPRLSFGPDIEQRLNADRLVSLLRLTQLRAMNDPDAFTLNQPLNQCGRLVITSARFGIAENCDNALADSYPPQGPLLGINQPQAIGATETFPVIIQFGTTVSGGLLSEDAWLGRPYIEQAGSLVRMTSPVDITLGGVTVRIETEGYIHALP
;
A
#
# COMPACT_ATOMS: atom_id res chain seq x y z
N MET A 1 -48.74 -10.49 41.23
CA MET A 1 -47.59 -9.95 40.47
C MET A 1 -48.17 -9.14 39.31
N LYS A 2 -47.94 -7.82 39.26
CA LYS A 2 -48.61 -6.92 38.31
C LYS A 2 -47.70 -6.76 37.09
N SER A 3 -48.11 -7.32 35.97
CA SER A 3 -47.49 -7.06 34.66
C SER A 3 -47.74 -5.60 34.30
N SER A 4 -46.68 -4.79 34.26
CA SER A 4 -46.72 -3.43 33.73
C SER A 4 -46.51 -3.53 32.21
N GLY A 5 -47.58 -3.43 31.44
CA GLY A 5 -47.48 -3.30 29.99
C GLY A 5 -47.10 -1.88 29.58
N PHE A 6 -46.43 -1.74 28.43
CA PHE A 6 -46.20 -0.45 27.79
C PHE A 6 -47.53 0.23 27.45
N THR A 7 -47.62 1.55 27.65
CA THR A 7 -48.78 2.30 27.18
C THR A 7 -48.71 2.49 25.66
N LEU A 8 -49.86 2.70 25.00
CA LEU A 8 -49.91 2.88 23.55
C LEU A 8 -49.04 4.06 23.08
N ILE A 9 -49.05 5.16 23.84
CA ILE A 9 -48.26 6.36 23.53
C ILE A 9 -46.76 6.11 23.69
N GLU A 10 -46.38 5.29 24.67
CA GLU A 10 -44.99 4.95 24.93
C GLU A 10 -44.42 4.05 23.83
N LEU A 11 -45.23 3.09 23.35
CA LEU A 11 -44.87 2.26 22.21
C LEU A 11 -44.70 3.09 20.93
N LEU A 12 -45.59 4.06 20.69
CA LEU A 12 -45.48 4.99 19.57
C LEU A 12 -44.19 5.81 19.64
N ALA A 13 -43.86 6.35 20.82
CA ALA A 13 -42.63 7.14 21.02
C ALA A 13 -41.37 6.31 20.74
N VAL A 14 -41.32 5.05 21.20
CA VAL A 14 -40.21 4.13 20.93
C VAL A 14 -40.07 3.84 19.44
N LEU A 15 -41.17 3.61 18.71
CA LEU A 15 -41.12 3.37 17.26
C LEU A 15 -40.61 4.58 16.49
N VAL A 16 -41.04 5.80 16.87
CA VAL A 16 -40.53 7.04 16.26
C VAL A 16 -39.04 7.21 16.52
N LEU A 17 -38.58 6.97 17.77
CA LEU A 17 -37.16 7.04 18.12
C LEU A 17 -36.34 5.99 17.37
N LEU A 18 -36.83 4.76 17.23
CA LEU A 18 -36.18 3.73 16.42
C LEU A 18 -36.11 4.13 14.95
N GLY A 19 -37.17 4.73 14.40
CA GLY A 19 -37.19 5.24 13.03
C GLY A 19 -36.10 6.30 12.79
N ILE A 20 -35.93 7.24 13.72
CA ILE A 20 -34.89 8.27 13.63
C ILE A 20 -33.50 7.65 13.76
N LEU A 21 -33.30 6.74 14.72
CA LEU A 21 -32.01 6.07 14.93
C LEU A 21 -31.60 5.21 13.73
N THR A 22 -32.54 4.45 13.17
CA THR A 22 -32.29 3.61 11.99
C THR A 22 -31.94 4.44 10.76
N ALA A 23 -32.60 5.57 10.54
CA ALA A 23 -32.29 6.48 9.43
C ALA A 23 -30.84 7.01 9.47
N VAL A 24 -30.25 7.16 10.66
CA VAL A 24 -28.86 7.65 10.84
C VAL A 24 -27.85 6.51 10.96
N ALA A 25 -28.22 5.41 11.61
CA ALA A 25 -27.33 4.29 11.88
C ALA A 25 -27.13 3.39 10.66
N LEU A 26 -28.18 3.12 9.87
CA LEU A 26 -28.10 2.21 8.71
C LEU A 26 -27.07 2.65 7.65
N PRO A 27 -27.03 3.92 7.22
CA PRO A 27 -26.03 4.36 6.23
C PRO A 27 -24.59 4.20 6.74
N ARG A 28 -24.37 4.37 8.05
CA ARG A 28 -23.03 4.27 8.67
C ARG A 28 -22.55 2.83 8.84
N LEU A 29 -23.48 1.87 8.89
CA LEU A 29 -23.15 0.43 8.97
C LEU A 29 -22.77 -0.17 7.61
N SER A 30 -23.09 0.51 6.49
CA SER A 30 -23.02 -0.08 5.14
C SER A 30 -21.74 0.24 4.34
N PHE A 31 -20.75 0.91 4.92
CA PHE A 31 -19.45 1.06 4.27
C PHE A 31 -18.56 -0.11 4.66
N GLY A 32 -18.69 -1.20 3.88
CA GLY A 32 -17.99 -2.45 4.12
C GLY A 32 -16.47 -2.36 3.90
N PRO A 33 -15.74 -3.42 4.28
CA PRO A 33 -14.29 -3.54 4.08
C PRO A 33 -13.87 -3.32 2.61
N ASP A 34 -14.76 -3.55 1.66
CA ASP A 34 -14.50 -3.42 0.22
C ASP A 34 -14.05 -2.02 -0.22
N ILE A 35 -14.52 -0.95 0.44
CA ILE A 35 -14.09 0.43 0.12
C ILE A 35 -12.66 0.67 0.60
N GLU A 36 -12.37 0.31 1.85
CA GLU A 36 -11.02 0.41 2.43
C GLU A 36 -10.02 -0.43 1.61
N GLN A 37 -10.45 -1.61 1.17
CA GLN A 37 -9.63 -2.50 0.35
C GLN A 37 -9.28 -1.90 -1.01
N ARG A 38 -10.22 -1.20 -1.67
CA ARG A 38 -9.96 -0.47 -2.92
C ARG A 38 -9.11 0.76 -2.70
N LEU A 39 -9.34 1.50 -1.61
CA LEU A 39 -8.53 2.65 -1.23
C LEU A 39 -7.06 2.26 -1.02
N ASN A 40 -6.80 1.05 -0.52
CA ASN A 40 -5.44 0.54 -0.39
C ASN A 40 -4.77 0.27 -1.75
N ALA A 41 -5.51 -0.06 -2.82
CA ALA A 41 -4.96 -0.16 -4.17
C ALA A 41 -4.47 1.20 -4.67
N ASP A 42 -5.26 2.26 -4.48
CA ASP A 42 -4.87 3.63 -4.84
C ASP A 42 -3.68 4.14 -4.02
N ARG A 43 -3.63 3.76 -2.74
CA ARG A 43 -2.47 4.02 -1.87
C ARG A 43 -1.22 3.32 -2.40
N LEU A 44 -1.32 2.05 -2.84
CA LEU A 44 -0.19 1.32 -3.41
C LEU A 44 0.36 2.04 -4.66
N VAL A 45 -0.51 2.44 -5.59
CA VAL A 45 -0.12 3.22 -6.77
C VAL A 45 0.59 4.51 -6.37
N SER A 46 0.05 5.22 -5.39
CA SER A 46 0.63 6.49 -4.91
C SER A 46 1.99 6.28 -4.26
N LEU A 47 2.17 5.22 -3.48
CA LEU A 47 3.45 4.89 -2.87
C LEU A 47 4.49 4.44 -3.89
N LEU A 48 4.11 3.62 -4.88
CA LEU A 48 5.00 3.22 -5.97
C LEU A 48 5.49 4.42 -6.79
N ARG A 49 4.59 5.37 -7.11
CA ARG A 49 4.98 6.60 -7.80
C ARG A 49 5.85 7.49 -6.92
N LEU A 50 5.57 7.56 -5.63
CA LEU A 50 6.39 8.30 -4.67
C LEU A 50 7.79 7.70 -4.57
N THR A 51 7.94 6.37 -4.51
CA THR A 51 9.26 5.72 -4.45
C THR A 51 10.03 5.91 -5.75
N GLN A 52 9.35 5.83 -6.89
CA GLN A 52 9.94 6.15 -8.18
C GLN A 52 10.46 7.60 -8.22
N LEU A 53 9.64 8.58 -7.80
CA LEU A 53 10.05 9.99 -7.76
C LEU A 53 11.19 10.25 -6.78
N ARG A 54 11.22 9.57 -5.64
CA ARG A 54 12.36 9.67 -4.70
C ARG A 54 13.64 9.18 -5.34
N ALA A 55 13.62 8.03 -6.01
CA ALA A 55 14.77 7.54 -6.74
C ALA A 55 15.21 8.51 -7.86
N MET A 56 14.28 9.13 -8.58
CA MET A 56 14.61 10.07 -9.66
C MET A 56 15.17 11.41 -9.15
N ASN A 57 14.87 11.80 -7.91
CA ASN A 57 15.20 13.11 -7.35
C ASN A 57 16.20 13.05 -6.17
N ASP A 58 16.86 11.92 -5.95
CA ASP A 58 17.86 11.79 -4.88
C ASP A 58 19.11 12.64 -5.23
N PRO A 59 19.40 13.73 -4.50
CA PRO A 59 20.54 14.59 -4.78
C PRO A 59 21.88 13.92 -4.43
N ASP A 60 21.85 12.95 -3.51
CA ASP A 60 23.03 12.21 -3.03
C ASP A 60 23.25 10.94 -3.86
N ALA A 61 22.49 10.76 -4.94
CA ALA A 61 22.68 9.66 -5.87
C ALA A 61 24.10 9.58 -6.44
N PHE A 62 24.67 10.71 -6.89
CA PHE A 62 25.93 10.74 -7.64
C PHE A 62 27.18 10.80 -6.77
N THR A 63 27.04 10.74 -5.45
CA THR A 63 28.13 10.95 -4.52
C THR A 63 28.63 9.60 -3.99
N LEU A 64 29.90 9.30 -4.31
CA LEU A 64 30.52 8.06 -3.86
C LEU A 64 30.59 8.02 -2.33
N ASN A 65 30.29 6.87 -1.73
CA ASN A 65 30.33 6.61 -0.28
C ASN A 65 29.33 7.43 0.57
N GLN A 66 28.19 7.85 0.01
CA GLN A 66 27.10 8.38 0.83
C GLN A 66 26.21 7.28 1.41
N PRO A 67 25.61 7.50 2.60
CA PRO A 67 24.64 6.58 3.17
C PRO A 67 23.39 6.49 2.28
N LEU A 68 22.92 5.27 2.02
CA LEU A 68 21.80 4.91 1.12
C LEU A 68 20.43 5.27 1.71
N ASN A 69 20.27 6.49 2.22
CA ASN A 69 19.14 6.92 3.05
C ASN A 69 17.87 7.31 2.25
N GLN A 70 17.95 7.45 0.93
CA GLN A 70 16.83 7.91 0.08
C GLN A 70 16.50 6.96 -1.07
N CYS A 71 16.64 5.65 -0.84
CA CYS A 71 16.30 4.63 -1.83
C CYS A 71 14.81 4.64 -2.21
N GLY A 72 14.50 4.57 -3.51
CA GLY A 72 13.17 4.23 -4.00
C GLY A 72 12.85 2.73 -3.89
N ARG A 73 13.01 2.12 -2.71
CA ARG A 73 12.73 0.68 -2.45
C ARG A 73 11.38 0.52 -1.77
N LEU A 74 10.52 -0.33 -2.32
CA LEU A 74 9.19 -0.65 -1.82
C LEU A 74 9.07 -2.17 -1.61
N VAL A 75 8.51 -2.57 -0.47
CA VAL A 75 8.33 -3.99 -0.13
C VAL A 75 6.84 -4.29 -0.02
N ILE A 76 6.44 -5.40 -0.62
CA ILE A 76 5.07 -5.92 -0.63
C ILE A 76 5.12 -7.34 -0.08
N THR A 77 4.38 -7.58 0.99
CA THR A 77 4.14 -8.92 1.53
C THR A 77 2.75 -9.38 1.16
N SER A 78 2.38 -10.61 1.52
CA SER A 78 1.02 -11.13 1.29
C SER A 78 -0.08 -10.39 2.05
N ALA A 79 0.30 -9.50 3.00
CA ALA A 79 -0.63 -8.83 3.89
C ALA A 79 -0.48 -7.29 3.94
N ARG A 80 0.68 -6.75 3.56
CA ARG A 80 1.05 -5.35 3.78
C ARG A 80 2.01 -4.85 2.70
N PHE A 81 2.10 -3.52 2.54
CA PHE A 81 3.12 -2.89 1.71
C PHE A 81 3.58 -1.56 2.30
N GLY A 82 4.79 -1.14 1.94
CA GLY A 82 5.35 0.14 2.38
C GLY A 82 6.68 0.47 1.73
N ILE A 83 7.18 1.66 2.05
CA ILE A 83 8.50 2.14 1.59
C ILE A 83 9.56 1.75 2.61
N ALA A 84 10.71 1.25 2.15
CA ALA A 84 11.84 0.96 3.01
C ALA A 84 12.49 2.25 3.56
N GLU A 85 13.10 2.18 4.74
CA GLU A 85 13.81 3.33 5.33
C GLU A 85 15.13 3.64 4.61
N ASN A 86 15.73 2.64 3.96
CA ASN A 86 16.99 2.74 3.22
C ASN A 86 17.06 1.64 2.13
N CYS A 87 18.16 1.59 1.37
CA CYS A 87 18.31 0.56 0.34
C CYS A 87 18.62 -0.85 0.87
N ASP A 88 19.14 -0.97 2.10
CA ASP A 88 19.69 -2.23 2.60
C ASP A 88 18.65 -3.07 3.33
N ASN A 89 17.66 -2.43 3.96
CA ASN A 89 16.67 -3.08 4.78
C ASN A 89 15.34 -3.24 4.04
N ALA A 90 14.93 -4.48 3.78
CA ALA A 90 13.53 -4.76 3.50
C ALA A 90 12.69 -4.45 4.74
N LEU A 91 11.45 -3.98 4.57
CA LEU A 91 10.53 -3.72 5.67
C LEU A 91 10.39 -4.97 6.55
N ALA A 92 10.55 -4.79 7.87
CA ALA A 92 10.31 -5.85 8.84
C ALA A 92 8.81 -6.22 8.89
N ASP A 93 8.50 -7.50 8.99
CA ASP A 93 7.13 -8.03 9.18
C ASP A 93 6.45 -7.49 10.46
N SER A 94 7.23 -6.94 11.40
CA SER A 94 6.76 -6.28 12.61
C SER A 94 6.87 -4.76 12.47
N TYR A 95 5.76 -4.10 12.13
CA TYR A 95 5.73 -2.64 12.08
C TYR A 95 4.98 -2.05 13.28
N PRO A 96 5.51 -1.00 13.95
CA PRO A 96 4.76 -0.23 14.94
C PRO A 96 3.64 0.57 14.26
N PRO A 97 2.45 0.73 14.87
CA PRO A 97 1.28 1.39 14.23
C PRO A 97 1.46 2.88 13.85
N GLN A 98 2.66 3.45 13.99
CA GLN A 98 2.96 4.89 13.88
C GLN A 98 4.34 5.09 13.23
N GLY A 99 4.52 4.77 11.94
CA GLY A 99 5.76 5.07 11.20
C GLY A 99 5.47 5.74 9.86
N PRO A 100 6.39 6.53 9.30
CA PRO A 100 6.00 7.64 8.42
C PRO A 100 5.52 7.26 7.02
N LEU A 101 5.59 5.99 6.58
CA LEU A 101 5.38 5.64 5.16
C LEU A 101 4.81 4.23 4.93
N LEU A 102 3.63 3.94 5.48
CA LEU A 102 2.92 2.68 5.21
C LEU A 102 1.57 2.89 4.55
N GLY A 103 1.24 2.02 3.60
CA GLY A 103 -0.01 2.08 2.84
C GLY A 103 -1.13 1.21 3.38
N ILE A 104 -0.89 0.36 4.40
CA ILE A 104 -1.98 -0.38 5.07
C ILE A 104 -1.79 -0.52 6.59
N ASN A 105 -2.72 0.08 7.35
CA ASN A 105 -2.75 0.01 8.81
C ASN A 105 -3.25 -1.36 9.33
N GLN A 106 -4.13 -2.03 8.58
CA GLN A 106 -4.68 -3.36 8.90
C GLN A 106 -4.26 -4.41 7.86
N PRO A 107 -3.98 -5.68 8.24
CA PRO A 107 -3.65 -6.72 7.26
C PRO A 107 -4.79 -6.91 6.24
N GLN A 108 -4.44 -6.94 4.95
CA GLN A 108 -5.36 -7.23 3.85
C GLN A 108 -4.70 -8.25 2.92
N ALA A 109 -5.46 -9.21 2.39
CA ALA A 109 -4.92 -10.16 1.42
C ALA A 109 -4.45 -9.43 0.15
N ILE A 110 -3.18 -9.64 -0.20
CA ILE A 110 -2.54 -9.16 -1.41
C ILE A 110 -2.13 -10.38 -2.23
N GLY A 111 -2.45 -10.38 -3.53
CA GLY A 111 -1.91 -11.32 -4.50
C GLY A 111 -0.83 -10.65 -5.35
N ALA A 112 0.08 -11.45 -5.88
CA ALA A 112 1.11 -10.99 -6.81
C ALA A 112 1.42 -12.07 -7.84
N THR A 113 1.88 -11.66 -9.03
CA THR A 113 2.43 -12.60 -10.03
C THR A 113 3.76 -13.21 -9.55
N GLU A 114 4.48 -12.48 -8.70
CA GLU A 114 5.78 -12.85 -8.14
C GLU A 114 5.63 -13.47 -6.75
N THR A 115 6.61 -14.25 -6.31
CA THR A 115 6.61 -14.83 -4.96
C THR A 115 6.84 -13.76 -3.90
N PHE A 116 6.03 -13.76 -2.84
CA PHE A 116 6.25 -12.86 -1.71
C PHE A 116 7.53 -13.21 -0.92
N PRO A 117 8.22 -12.20 -0.34
CA PRO A 117 7.96 -10.76 -0.48
C PRO A 117 8.39 -10.24 -1.86
N VAL A 118 7.55 -9.41 -2.47
CA VAL A 118 7.89 -8.72 -3.71
C VAL A 118 8.57 -7.41 -3.35
N ILE A 119 9.84 -7.29 -3.74
CA ILE A 119 10.66 -6.11 -3.45
C ILE A 119 10.94 -5.42 -4.78
N ILE A 120 10.45 -4.19 -4.90
CA ILE A 120 10.63 -3.36 -6.08
C ILE A 120 11.55 -2.20 -5.73
N GLN A 121 12.57 -1.99 -6.55
CA GLN A 121 13.48 -0.88 -6.42
C GLN A 121 13.57 -0.13 -7.75
N PHE A 122 13.48 1.19 -7.70
CA PHE A 122 13.69 2.01 -8.89
C PHE A 122 15.19 2.34 -9.01
N GLY A 123 15.84 1.80 -10.04
CA GLY A 123 17.30 1.85 -10.23
C GLY A 123 18.10 0.83 -9.42
N THR A 124 19.41 0.76 -9.67
CA THR A 124 20.35 -0.13 -8.96
C THR A 124 21.31 0.65 -8.08
N THR A 125 21.74 0.03 -6.97
CA THR A 125 22.97 0.40 -6.29
C THR A 125 24.14 -0.19 -7.07
N VAL A 126 24.99 0.65 -7.66
CA VAL A 126 26.33 0.20 -8.04
C VAL A 126 27.19 0.23 -6.79
N SER A 127 28.20 -0.64 -6.70
CA SER A 127 29.20 -0.61 -5.63
C SER A 127 29.74 0.83 -5.50
N GLY A 128 29.34 1.54 -4.44
CA GLY A 128 29.83 2.88 -4.11
C GLY A 128 28.85 4.04 -4.26
N GLY A 129 27.63 3.89 -4.77
CA GLY A 129 26.71 5.02 -4.90
C GLY A 129 25.42 4.66 -5.64
N LEU A 130 24.39 5.47 -5.43
CA LEU A 130 23.06 5.22 -5.94
C LEU A 130 22.91 5.70 -7.39
N LEU A 131 22.15 4.92 -8.16
CA LEU A 131 21.66 5.23 -9.48
C LEU A 131 22.65 4.98 -10.64
N SER A 132 22.44 3.84 -11.28
CA SER A 132 22.61 3.70 -12.73
C SER A 132 21.70 4.71 -13.46
N GLU A 133 21.99 5.02 -14.74
CA GLU A 133 21.15 5.85 -15.62
C GLU A 133 19.66 5.45 -15.59
N ASP A 134 19.39 4.19 -15.26
CA ASP A 134 18.07 3.62 -15.10
C ASP A 134 17.22 4.24 -14.00
N ALA A 135 17.84 4.77 -12.94
CA ALA A 135 17.09 5.37 -11.86
C ALA A 135 16.57 6.78 -12.19
N TRP A 136 17.31 7.55 -12.99
CA TRP A 136 16.82 8.80 -13.58
C TRP A 136 15.63 8.56 -14.51
N LEU A 137 15.61 7.40 -15.15
CA LEU A 137 14.50 6.96 -16.00
C LEU A 137 13.36 6.31 -15.20
N GLY A 138 13.49 6.21 -13.88
CA GLY A 138 12.49 5.59 -13.01
C GLY A 138 12.24 4.12 -13.36
N ARG A 139 13.26 3.39 -13.85
CA ARG A 139 13.11 2.01 -14.29
C ARG A 139 13.08 1.04 -13.11
N PRO A 140 12.13 0.09 -13.08
CA PRO A 140 11.96 -0.85 -11.98
C PRO A 140 12.92 -2.03 -12.08
N TYR A 141 13.40 -2.44 -10.91
CA TYR A 141 14.12 -3.66 -10.63
C TYR A 141 13.34 -4.44 -9.59
N ILE A 142 13.43 -5.76 -9.68
CA ILE A 142 12.82 -6.68 -8.72
C ILE A 142 13.92 -7.51 -8.07
N GLU A 143 13.79 -7.76 -6.77
CA GLU A 143 14.69 -8.68 -6.08
C GLU A 143 14.31 -10.13 -6.39
N GLN A 144 15.22 -10.86 -7.02
CA GLN A 144 15.10 -12.29 -7.31
C GLN A 144 16.32 -13.02 -6.78
N ALA A 145 16.11 -14.03 -5.94
CA ALA A 145 17.17 -14.81 -5.30
C ALA A 145 18.24 -13.96 -4.58
N GLY A 146 17.84 -12.85 -3.95
CA GLY A 146 18.73 -11.96 -3.20
C GLY A 146 19.55 -10.99 -4.07
N SER A 147 19.21 -10.85 -5.36
CA SER A 147 19.84 -9.88 -6.27
C SER A 147 18.80 -9.04 -7.01
N LEU A 148 19.13 -7.78 -7.26
CA LEU A 148 18.27 -6.88 -8.04
C LEU A 148 18.43 -7.17 -9.53
N VAL A 149 17.34 -7.62 -10.16
CA VAL A 149 17.26 -7.92 -11.58
C VAL A 149 16.36 -6.91 -12.26
N ARG A 150 16.76 -6.44 -13.45
CA ARG A 150 15.93 -5.54 -14.24
C ARG A 150 14.62 -6.25 -14.60
N MET A 151 13.50 -5.57 -14.40
CA MET A 151 12.20 -6.11 -14.74
C MET A 151 12.08 -6.29 -16.27
N THR A 152 11.77 -7.52 -16.71
CA THR A 152 11.62 -7.88 -18.14
C THR A 152 10.19 -8.24 -18.53
N SER A 153 9.33 -8.46 -17.54
CA SER A 153 7.89 -8.66 -17.68
C SER A 153 7.14 -7.78 -16.69
N PRO A 154 5.91 -7.34 -17.00
CA PRO A 154 5.12 -6.56 -16.06
C PRO A 154 4.85 -7.34 -14.76
N VAL A 155 4.79 -6.63 -13.64
CA VAL A 155 4.43 -7.19 -12.33
C VAL A 155 3.04 -6.69 -11.95
N ASP A 156 2.17 -7.64 -11.62
CA ASP A 156 0.81 -7.36 -11.18
C ASP A 156 0.67 -7.65 -9.69
N ILE A 157 0.10 -6.68 -8.97
CA ILE A 157 -0.23 -6.78 -7.55
C ILE A 157 -1.74 -6.60 -7.40
N THR A 158 -2.42 -7.61 -6.88
CA THR A 158 -3.88 -7.63 -6.73
C THR A 158 -4.30 -7.36 -5.28
N LEU A 159 -5.17 -6.38 -5.07
CA LEU A 159 -5.74 -6.08 -3.76
C LEU A 159 -7.12 -5.43 -3.90
N GLY A 160 -8.09 -5.91 -3.11
CA GLY A 160 -9.44 -5.33 -3.08
C GLY A 160 -10.20 -5.41 -4.41
N GLY A 161 -9.88 -6.42 -5.23
CA GLY A 161 -10.44 -6.58 -6.57
C GLY A 161 -9.90 -5.58 -7.61
N VAL A 162 -8.80 -4.88 -7.31
CA VAL A 162 -8.08 -4.00 -8.23
C VAL A 162 -6.69 -4.57 -8.47
N THR A 163 -6.21 -4.51 -9.72
CA THR A 163 -4.87 -4.98 -10.08
C THR A 163 -3.97 -3.78 -10.35
N VAL A 164 -2.94 -3.56 -9.53
CA VAL A 164 -1.91 -2.57 -9.78
C VAL A 164 -0.84 -3.19 -10.65
N ARG A 165 -0.65 -2.66 -11.86
CA ARG A 165 0.36 -3.10 -12.83
C ARG A 165 1.53 -2.14 -12.85
N ILE A 166 2.73 -2.72 -12.80
CA ILE A 166 4.00 -2.03 -12.97
C ILE A 166 4.61 -2.53 -14.27
N GLU A 167 4.79 -1.63 -15.23
CA GLU A 167 5.36 -1.96 -16.53
C GLU A 167 6.89 -1.91 -16.51
N THR A 168 7.52 -2.59 -17.45
CA THR A 168 9.00 -2.74 -17.53
C THR A 168 9.74 -1.42 -17.73
N GLU A 169 9.08 -0.41 -18.29
CA GLU A 169 9.57 0.95 -18.47
C GLU A 169 9.40 1.83 -17.23
N GLY A 170 8.68 1.36 -16.19
CA GLY A 170 8.41 2.12 -14.98
C GLY A 170 7.06 2.84 -14.95
N TYR A 171 6.16 2.56 -15.90
CA TYR A 171 4.81 3.08 -15.86
C TYR A 171 3.96 2.30 -14.82
N ILE A 172 3.35 3.02 -13.89
CA ILE A 172 2.55 2.44 -12.79
C ILE A 172 1.09 2.89 -12.93
N HIS A 173 0.17 1.93 -13.01
CA HIS A 173 -1.26 2.20 -13.14
C HIS A 173 -2.12 1.09 -12.53
N ALA A 174 -3.37 1.41 -12.24
CA ALA A 174 -4.36 0.44 -11.78
C ALA A 174 -5.23 -0.03 -12.95
N LEU A 175 -5.52 -1.32 -12.97
CA LEU A 175 -6.46 -1.98 -13.86
C LEU A 175 -7.74 -2.32 -13.06
N PRO A 176 -8.93 -2.02 -13.62
CA PRO A 176 -10.21 -2.21 -12.95
C PRO A 176 -10.58 -3.68 -12.74
#